data_AF-A0A510K4X2-F1
#
_entry.id   AF-A0A510K4X2-F1
#
_cell.length_a   1.000
_cell.length_b   1.000
_cell.length_c   1.000
_cell.angle_alpha   90.00
_cell.angle_beta   90.00
_cell.angle_gamma   90.00
#
_symmetry.space_group_name_H-M   'P 1'
#
loop_
_entity.id
_entity.type
_entity.pdbx_description
1 polymer ?
#
loop_
_entity_poly.entity_id
_entity_poly.type
_entity_poly.pdbx_seq_one_letter_code
_entity_poly.pdbx_strand_id
1 'polypeptide(L)'
;MVINNEGTKSLKQVSIIGISFLFFLVEILLLIMLSKNDDILNFRSLFWILHLALSIIFIFVYKRFFQESIGYYDVFIIIFPVVGIFLFFMDEIFSIWKVKKAIAEEVLGNNEVEEILQKLKKDYMVSEFDVMSSYDLLSSSNNDNKKKFLFSFESKDPKLKVEMLQRALQDENTEVIHYAATEVNKLDAGIQEKINNIEKEKIKETDKEEIKKLDYKIFKLYKSYVDSGLLFGEILNFYQNKTLEILKNLQISEKEREFFLIELYENMSNESDYENLLKDRISKYSESEIITKYLKFLYRQNRFEELINEYRKYEKMGNSQIEKPVFLEEILL
;
A
#
# COMPACT_ATOMS: atom_id res chain seq x y z
N MET A 1 -11.06 24.85 -26.06
CA MET A 1 -12.31 24.38 -25.45
C MET A 1 -12.32 22.85 -25.53
N VAL A 2 -11.54 22.21 -24.65
CA VAL A 2 -11.45 20.75 -24.50
C VAL A 2 -12.07 20.47 -23.14
N ILE A 3 -13.41 20.46 -23.11
CA ILE A 3 -14.17 20.23 -21.90
C ILE A 3 -15.00 18.98 -22.18
N ASN A 4 -14.88 17.98 -21.30
CA ASN A 4 -15.81 16.88 -21.12
C ASN A 4 -15.69 15.61 -22.02
N ASN A 5 -14.50 15.02 -22.17
CA ASN A 5 -14.36 13.71 -22.86
C ASN A 5 -13.99 12.53 -21.93
N GLU A 6 -13.54 12.80 -20.70
CA GLU A 6 -13.13 11.77 -19.73
C GLU A 6 -14.29 11.31 -18.85
N GLY A 7 -15.10 12.24 -18.34
CA GLY A 7 -16.30 11.91 -17.57
C GLY A 7 -17.31 11.10 -18.38
N THR A 8 -17.42 11.34 -19.69
CA THR A 8 -18.30 10.57 -20.59
C THR A 8 -17.80 9.15 -20.83
N LYS A 9 -16.48 8.90 -20.79
CA LYS A 9 -15.88 7.57 -20.95
C LYS A 9 -16.02 6.73 -19.67
N SER A 10 -15.77 7.32 -18.50
CA SER A 10 -15.94 6.62 -17.21
C SER A 10 -17.41 6.30 -16.93
N LEU A 11 -18.33 7.23 -17.22
CA LEU A 11 -19.79 6.98 -17.16
C LEU A 11 -20.23 5.86 -18.10
N LYS A 12 -19.66 5.81 -19.32
CA LYS A 12 -19.95 4.73 -20.28
C LYS A 12 -19.48 3.37 -19.76
N GLN A 13 -18.26 3.29 -19.22
CA GLN A 13 -17.70 2.04 -18.65
C GLN A 13 -18.47 1.56 -17.42
N VAL A 14 -18.81 2.45 -16.48
CA VAL A 14 -19.63 2.10 -15.31
C VAL A 14 -21.02 1.62 -15.73
N SER A 15 -21.60 2.22 -16.78
CA SER A 15 -22.89 1.79 -17.33
C SER A 15 -22.80 0.40 -17.97
N ILE A 16 -21.71 0.10 -18.68
CA ILE A 16 -21.47 -1.23 -19.27
C ILE A 16 -21.38 -2.29 -18.17
N ILE A 17 -20.56 -2.06 -17.14
CA ILE A 17 -20.39 -3.00 -16.02
C ILE A 17 -21.72 -3.22 -15.30
N GLY A 18 -22.48 -2.15 -15.05
CA GLY A 18 -23.79 -2.24 -14.41
C GLY A 18 -24.80 -3.06 -15.20
N ILE A 19 -24.86 -2.89 -16.53
CA ILE A 19 -25.77 -3.66 -17.40
C ILE A 19 -25.35 -5.14 -17.48
N SER A 20 -24.05 -5.41 -17.61
CA SER A 20 -23.50 -6.78 -17.61
C SER A 20 -23.79 -7.50 -16.29
N PHE A 21 -23.68 -6.81 -15.16
CA PHE A 21 -23.99 -7.35 -13.84
C PHE A 21 -25.49 -7.63 -13.67
N LEU A 22 -26.36 -6.71 -14.11
CA LEU A 22 -27.80 -6.93 -14.10
C LEU A 22 -28.19 -8.17 -14.92
N PHE A 23 -27.58 -8.32 -16.09
CA PHE A 23 -27.80 -9.46 -16.97
C PHE A 23 -27.36 -10.78 -16.32
N PHE A 24 -26.20 -10.79 -15.66
CA PHE A 24 -25.70 -11.94 -14.90
C PHE A 24 -26.67 -12.35 -13.77
N LEU A 25 -27.24 -11.38 -13.04
CA LEU A 25 -28.23 -11.66 -12.00
C LEU A 25 -29.52 -12.28 -12.57
N VAL A 26 -29.99 -11.78 -13.73
CA VAL A 26 -31.18 -12.33 -14.40
C VAL A 26 -30.93 -13.77 -14.86
N GLU A 27 -29.76 -14.07 -15.42
CA GLU A 27 -29.34 -15.42 -15.80
C GLU A 27 -29.27 -16.39 -14.61
N ILE A 28 -28.68 -15.97 -13.49
CA ILE A 28 -28.66 -16.77 -12.26
C ILE A 28 -30.08 -17.01 -11.74
N LEU A 29 -30.93 -16.00 -11.76
CA LEU A 29 -32.31 -16.12 -11.29
C LEU A 29 -33.12 -17.07 -12.17
N LEU A 30 -32.95 -17.00 -13.50
CA LEU A 30 -33.54 -17.93 -14.45
C LEU A 30 -33.06 -19.36 -14.20
N LEU A 31 -31.77 -19.55 -13.97
CA LEU A 31 -31.19 -20.85 -13.63
C LEU A 31 -31.82 -21.40 -12.35
N ILE A 32 -31.88 -20.63 -11.26
CA ILE A 32 -32.44 -21.07 -9.98
C ILE A 32 -33.93 -21.41 -10.09
N MET A 33 -34.70 -20.60 -10.80
CA MET A 33 -36.16 -20.79 -10.95
C MET A 33 -36.50 -22.02 -11.79
N LEU A 34 -35.77 -22.24 -12.88
CA LEU A 34 -36.05 -23.31 -13.85
C LEU A 34 -35.25 -24.59 -13.58
N SER A 35 -34.27 -24.53 -12.68
CA SER A 35 -33.50 -25.71 -12.24
C SER A 35 -34.29 -26.73 -11.45
N LYS A 36 -35.48 -26.36 -10.94
CA LYS A 36 -36.33 -27.25 -10.12
C LYS A 36 -37.10 -28.30 -10.93
N ASN A 37 -37.10 -28.20 -12.26
CA ASN A 37 -37.93 -29.03 -13.14
C ASN A 37 -37.14 -30.15 -13.87
N ASP A 38 -35.92 -30.50 -13.42
CA ASP A 38 -35.04 -31.56 -13.95
C ASP A 38 -34.69 -31.54 -15.47
N ASP A 39 -35.22 -30.58 -16.23
CA ASP A 39 -35.10 -30.51 -17.70
C ASP A 39 -33.97 -29.57 -18.22
N ILE A 40 -33.06 -29.12 -17.35
CA ILE A 40 -32.02 -28.12 -17.70
C ILE A 40 -31.09 -28.62 -18.81
N LEU A 41 -30.81 -29.92 -18.85
CA LEU A 41 -29.89 -30.52 -19.83
C LEU A 41 -30.53 -30.70 -21.21
N ASN A 42 -31.84 -30.52 -21.33
CA ASN A 42 -32.54 -30.57 -22.61
C ASN A 42 -32.47 -29.20 -23.27
N PHE A 43 -31.79 -29.09 -24.42
CA PHE A 43 -31.70 -27.85 -25.20
C PHE A 43 -33.06 -27.30 -25.67
N ARG A 44 -34.13 -28.09 -25.60
CA ARG A 44 -35.50 -27.66 -25.89
C ARG A 44 -36.26 -27.15 -24.68
N SER A 45 -35.64 -27.13 -23.50
CA SER A 45 -36.28 -26.66 -22.29
C SER A 45 -36.53 -25.16 -22.35
N LEU A 46 -37.52 -24.72 -21.55
CA LEU A 46 -37.87 -23.31 -21.42
C LEU A 46 -36.65 -22.46 -21.03
N PHE A 47 -35.74 -23.03 -20.23
CA PHE A 47 -34.50 -22.37 -19.81
C PHE A 47 -33.62 -21.99 -21.01
N TRP A 48 -33.32 -22.92 -21.92
CA TRP A 48 -32.47 -22.64 -23.08
C TRP A 48 -33.11 -21.67 -24.07
N ILE A 49 -34.43 -21.73 -24.23
CA ILE A 49 -35.17 -20.77 -25.08
C ILE A 49 -35.07 -19.36 -24.49
N LEU A 50 -35.27 -19.22 -23.18
CA LEU A 50 -35.17 -17.93 -22.49
C LEU A 50 -33.74 -17.39 -22.48
N HIS A 51 -32.75 -18.24 -22.20
CA HIS A 51 -31.33 -17.89 -22.28
C HIS A 51 -30.95 -17.38 -23.67
N LEU A 52 -31.32 -18.12 -24.73
CA LEU A 52 -30.98 -17.73 -26.11
C LEU A 52 -31.63 -16.39 -26.49
N ALA A 53 -32.91 -16.19 -26.13
CA ALA A 53 -33.59 -14.91 -26.34
C ALA A 53 -32.91 -13.76 -25.58
N LEU A 54 -32.57 -13.99 -24.31
CA LEU A 54 -31.95 -13.03 -23.43
C LEU A 54 -30.54 -12.66 -23.91
N SER A 55 -29.72 -13.63 -24.33
CA SER A 55 -28.39 -13.44 -24.92
C SER A 55 -28.44 -12.62 -26.21
N ILE A 56 -29.41 -12.87 -27.11
CA ILE A 56 -29.59 -12.05 -28.32
C ILE A 56 -29.94 -10.60 -27.96
N ILE A 57 -30.84 -10.40 -27.00
CA ILE A 57 -31.22 -9.06 -26.54
C ILE A 57 -30.01 -8.33 -25.98
N PHE A 58 -29.20 -8.99 -25.15
CA PHE A 58 -27.98 -8.40 -24.60
C PHE A 58 -26.98 -7.97 -25.68
N ILE A 59 -26.66 -8.87 -26.61
CA ILE A 59 -25.74 -8.57 -27.72
C ILE A 59 -26.27 -7.40 -28.55
N PHE A 60 -27.59 -7.36 -28.82
CA PHE A 60 -28.22 -6.29 -29.56
C PHE A 60 -28.16 -4.94 -28.83
N VAL A 61 -28.57 -4.91 -27.55
CA VAL A 61 -28.52 -3.70 -26.71
C VAL A 61 -27.07 -3.21 -26.61
N TYR A 62 -26.13 -4.11 -26.37
CA TYR A 62 -24.73 -3.77 -26.21
C TYR A 62 -24.15 -3.15 -27.48
N LYS A 63 -24.32 -3.80 -28.64
CA LYS A 63 -23.84 -3.28 -29.93
C LYS A 63 -24.51 -1.97 -30.31
N ARG A 64 -25.80 -1.80 -29.99
CA ARG A 64 -26.57 -0.59 -30.34
C ARG A 64 -26.21 0.62 -29.50
N PHE A 65 -26.08 0.45 -28.18
CA PHE A 65 -25.84 1.56 -27.25
C PHE A 65 -24.35 1.89 -27.06
N PHE A 66 -23.48 0.88 -27.08
CA PHE A 66 -22.06 1.08 -26.80
C PHE A 66 -21.18 1.12 -28.06
N GLN A 67 -21.73 0.75 -29.23
CA GLN A 67 -21.03 0.74 -30.53
C GLN A 67 -19.73 -0.08 -30.52
N GLU A 68 -19.65 -1.07 -29.63
CA GLU A 68 -18.47 -1.92 -29.44
C GLU A 68 -18.75 -3.34 -29.90
N SER A 69 -17.75 -3.97 -30.51
CA SER A 69 -17.81 -5.38 -30.91
C SER A 69 -17.37 -6.26 -29.75
N ILE A 70 -18.28 -7.09 -29.24
CA ILE A 70 -18.07 -8.06 -28.14
C ILE A 70 -17.08 -9.19 -28.56
N GLY A 71 -16.75 -9.29 -29.84
CA GLY A 71 -15.67 -10.16 -30.33
C GLY A 71 -15.98 -11.65 -30.13
N TYR A 72 -15.06 -12.38 -29.50
CA TYR A 72 -15.19 -13.83 -29.26
C TYR A 72 -16.17 -14.19 -28.13
N TYR A 73 -16.50 -13.23 -27.24
CA TYR A 73 -17.45 -13.48 -26.15
C TYR A 73 -18.90 -13.65 -26.64
N ASP A 74 -19.25 -13.16 -27.84
CA ASP A 74 -20.56 -13.37 -28.46
C ASP A 74 -20.92 -14.87 -28.50
N VAL A 75 -19.94 -15.71 -28.84
CA VAL A 75 -20.10 -17.17 -28.93
C VAL A 75 -20.22 -17.80 -27.55
N PHE A 76 -19.42 -17.36 -26.59
CA PHE A 76 -19.45 -17.90 -25.23
C PHE A 76 -20.73 -17.55 -24.48
N ILE A 77 -21.25 -16.33 -24.65
CA ILE A 77 -22.50 -15.87 -24.03
C ILE A 77 -23.72 -16.67 -24.55
N ILE A 78 -23.70 -17.11 -25.82
CA ILE A 78 -24.79 -17.90 -26.41
C ILE A 78 -24.73 -19.38 -26.01
N ILE A 79 -23.51 -19.93 -25.89
CA ILE A 79 -23.32 -21.38 -25.68
C ILE A 79 -23.34 -21.75 -24.19
N PHE A 80 -22.81 -20.88 -23.33
CA PHE A 80 -22.63 -21.17 -21.91
C PHE A 80 -23.41 -20.18 -21.05
N PRO A 81 -24.64 -20.55 -20.60
CA PRO A 81 -25.41 -19.79 -19.63
C PRO A 81 -24.57 -19.51 -18.38
N VAL A 82 -24.71 -18.32 -17.80
CA VAL A 82 -23.96 -17.83 -16.62
C VAL A 82 -22.44 -17.70 -16.84
N VAL A 83 -21.75 -18.71 -17.37
CA VAL A 83 -20.29 -18.74 -17.55
C VAL A 83 -19.85 -17.77 -18.64
N GLY A 84 -20.56 -17.70 -19.77
CA GLY A 84 -20.20 -16.81 -20.87
C GLY A 84 -20.27 -15.33 -20.48
N ILE A 85 -21.34 -14.95 -19.76
CA ILE A 85 -21.47 -13.58 -19.23
C ILE A 85 -20.49 -13.31 -18.09
N PHE A 86 -20.18 -14.31 -17.25
CA PHE A 86 -19.17 -14.16 -16.19
C PHE A 86 -17.79 -13.87 -16.78
N LEU A 87 -17.36 -14.59 -17.82
CA LEU A 87 -16.08 -14.34 -18.49
C LEU A 87 -16.05 -12.95 -19.13
N PHE A 88 -17.14 -12.54 -19.77
CA PHE A 88 -17.26 -11.20 -20.34
C PHE A 88 -17.19 -10.11 -19.25
N PHE A 89 -17.89 -10.30 -18.14
CA PHE A 89 -17.85 -9.40 -16.98
C PHE A 89 -16.44 -9.29 -16.38
N MET A 90 -15.72 -10.41 -16.27
CA MET A 90 -14.35 -10.41 -15.79
C MET A 90 -13.41 -9.65 -16.74
N ASP A 91 -13.51 -9.86 -18.06
CA ASP A 91 -12.68 -9.12 -19.02
C ASP A 91 -12.98 -7.61 -19.00
N GLU A 92 -14.23 -7.21 -18.78
CA GLU A 92 -14.61 -5.81 -18.65
C GLU A 92 -14.04 -5.17 -17.36
N ILE A 93 -13.96 -5.94 -16.27
CA ILE A 93 -13.24 -5.51 -15.06
C ILE A 93 -11.74 -5.41 -15.35
N PHE A 94 -11.16 -6.38 -16.04
CA PHE A 94 -9.74 -6.36 -16.40
C PHE A 94 -9.40 -5.29 -17.45
N SER A 95 -10.36 -4.84 -18.26
CA SER A 95 -10.15 -3.76 -19.24
C SER A 95 -9.87 -2.43 -18.54
N ILE A 96 -10.48 -2.18 -17.37
CA ILE A 96 -10.12 -1.05 -16.49
C ILE A 96 -8.63 -1.13 -16.12
N TRP A 97 -8.12 -2.33 -15.87
CA TRP A 97 -6.72 -2.55 -15.52
C TRP A 97 -5.81 -2.41 -16.74
N LYS A 98 -6.24 -2.86 -17.93
CA LYS A 98 -5.51 -2.68 -19.19
C LYS A 98 -5.44 -1.21 -19.63
N VAL A 99 -6.49 -0.41 -19.41
CA VAL A 99 -6.47 1.04 -19.66
C VAL A 99 -5.50 1.74 -18.71
N LYS A 100 -5.43 1.32 -17.44
CA LYS A 100 -4.41 1.78 -16.49
C LYS A 100 -2.99 1.44 -16.95
N LYS A 101 -2.79 0.23 -17.49
CA LYS A 101 -1.51 -0.22 -18.07
C LYS A 101 -1.10 0.59 -19.30
N ALA A 102 -2.01 0.81 -20.24
CA ALA A 102 -1.76 1.61 -21.44
C ALA A 102 -1.46 3.09 -21.12
N ILE A 103 -2.15 3.68 -20.12
CA ILE A 103 -1.86 5.04 -19.65
C ILE A 103 -0.48 5.11 -18.99
N ALA A 104 -0.09 4.08 -18.24
CA ALA A 104 1.21 4.04 -17.60
C ALA A 104 2.35 3.73 -18.61
N GLU A 105 2.11 2.97 -19.68
CA GLU A 105 3.04 2.78 -20.80
C GLU A 105 3.21 4.07 -21.64
N GLU A 106 2.13 4.82 -21.88
CA GLU A 106 2.16 6.10 -22.61
C GLU A 106 2.89 7.20 -21.82
N VAL A 107 2.78 7.19 -20.48
CA VAL A 107 3.40 8.20 -19.60
C VAL A 107 4.90 7.95 -19.38
N LEU A 108 5.41 6.74 -19.64
CA LEU A 108 6.70 6.32 -19.07
C LEU A 108 7.86 6.05 -20.02
N GLY A 109 7.72 6.23 -21.35
CA GLY A 109 8.84 6.32 -22.30
C GLY A 109 9.83 5.13 -22.28
N ASN A 110 9.67 4.21 -23.24
CA ASN A 110 10.19 2.84 -23.23
C ASN A 110 11.71 2.56 -23.16
N ASN A 111 12.63 3.49 -22.92
CA ASN A 111 14.07 3.18 -23.05
C ASN A 111 14.96 3.45 -21.82
N GLU A 112 14.59 4.34 -20.89
CA GLU A 112 15.42 4.63 -19.70
C GLU A 112 15.00 3.83 -18.44
N VAL A 113 13.78 3.29 -18.47
CA VAL A 113 13.15 2.61 -17.33
C VAL A 113 13.74 1.23 -17.10
N GLU A 114 14.08 0.51 -18.17
CA GLU A 114 14.53 -0.88 -18.10
C GLU A 114 15.94 -1.01 -17.50
N GLU A 115 16.77 0.02 -17.68
CA GLU A 115 18.13 0.09 -17.13
C GLU A 115 18.13 0.47 -15.63
N ILE A 116 17.21 1.35 -15.22
CA ILE A 116 16.99 1.73 -13.81
C ILE A 116 16.34 0.57 -13.04
N LEU A 117 15.36 -0.12 -13.64
CA LEU A 117 14.74 -1.34 -13.13
C LEU A 117 15.77 -2.42 -12.81
N GLN A 118 16.74 -2.66 -13.69
CA GLN A 118 17.77 -3.68 -13.46
C GLN A 118 18.72 -3.31 -12.33
N LYS A 119 19.04 -2.03 -12.14
CA LYS A 119 19.87 -1.56 -11.02
C LYS A 119 19.15 -1.63 -9.68
N LEU A 120 17.91 -1.17 -9.60
CA LEU A 120 17.12 -1.18 -8.36
C LEU A 120 16.74 -2.60 -7.94
N LYS A 121 16.41 -3.48 -8.89
CA LYS A 121 16.19 -4.91 -8.63
C LYS A 121 17.43 -5.58 -8.04
N LYS A 122 18.63 -5.15 -8.44
CA LYS A 122 19.90 -5.68 -7.92
C LYS A 122 20.19 -5.21 -6.49
N ASP A 123 19.95 -3.95 -6.16
CA ASP A 123 20.17 -3.42 -4.80
C ASP A 123 19.10 -3.92 -3.82
N TYR A 124 17.84 -4.08 -4.26
CA TYR A 124 16.75 -4.66 -3.47
C TYR A 124 17.04 -6.13 -3.13
N MET A 125 17.45 -6.94 -4.12
CA MET A 125 17.76 -8.36 -3.90
C MET A 125 18.90 -8.60 -2.90
N VAL A 126 19.87 -7.70 -2.74
CA VAL A 126 20.97 -7.88 -1.77
C VAL A 126 20.48 -7.67 -0.33
N SER A 127 19.62 -6.69 -0.10
CA SER A 127 19.01 -6.47 1.23
C SER A 127 17.97 -7.54 1.57
N GLU A 128 17.20 -7.98 0.57
CA GLU A 128 16.18 -9.02 0.71
C GLU A 128 16.82 -10.39 0.90
N PHE A 129 18.00 -10.67 0.34
CA PHE A 129 18.71 -11.93 0.54
C PHE A 129 19.17 -12.13 2.00
N ASP A 130 19.64 -11.07 2.67
CA ASP A 130 20.07 -11.14 4.08
C ASP A 130 18.87 -11.28 5.04
N VAL A 131 17.76 -10.61 4.69
CA VAL A 131 16.47 -10.68 5.40
C VAL A 131 15.78 -12.03 5.18
N MET A 132 15.78 -12.57 3.96
CA MET A 132 15.20 -13.87 3.60
C MET A 132 16.00 -15.00 4.23
N SER A 133 17.34 -14.92 4.24
CA SER A 133 18.21 -15.83 4.99
C SER A 133 17.88 -15.84 6.49
N SER A 134 17.64 -14.66 7.07
CA SER A 134 17.23 -14.51 8.47
C SER A 134 15.85 -15.12 8.75
N TYR A 135 14.89 -14.93 7.84
CA TYR A 135 13.56 -15.55 7.95
C TYR A 135 13.60 -17.06 7.78
N ASP A 136 14.39 -17.58 6.84
CA ASP A 136 14.55 -19.01 6.61
C ASP A 136 15.17 -19.69 7.83
N LEU A 137 16.12 -19.02 8.50
CA LEU A 137 16.71 -19.51 9.75
C LEU A 137 15.71 -19.54 10.90
N LEU A 138 14.90 -18.49 11.08
CA LEU A 138 13.83 -18.46 12.08
C LEU A 138 12.68 -19.44 11.77
N SER A 139 12.46 -19.75 10.50
CA SER A 139 11.45 -20.72 10.05
C SER A 139 11.95 -22.16 10.08
N SER A 140 13.25 -22.38 10.30
CA SER A 140 13.83 -23.73 10.35
C SER A 140 13.29 -24.54 11.54
N SER A 141 13.29 -25.87 11.46
CA SER A 141 12.84 -26.72 12.57
C SER A 141 13.84 -26.81 13.74
N ASN A 142 15.04 -26.24 13.59
CA ASN A 142 16.11 -26.38 14.58
C ASN A 142 16.12 -25.21 15.57
N ASN A 143 15.55 -25.46 16.75
CA ASN A 143 15.42 -24.46 17.83
C ASN A 143 16.78 -23.94 18.36
N ASP A 144 17.84 -24.75 18.35
CA ASP A 144 19.16 -24.30 18.78
C ASP A 144 19.80 -23.34 17.77
N ASN A 145 19.54 -23.55 16.48
CA ASN A 145 19.97 -22.62 15.43
C ASN A 145 19.21 -21.30 15.51
N LYS A 146 17.89 -21.33 15.80
CA LYS A 146 17.10 -20.11 16.04
C LYS A 146 17.66 -19.30 17.21
N LYS A 147 17.93 -19.94 18.35
CA LYS A 147 18.50 -19.28 19.53
C LYS A 147 19.87 -18.67 19.24
N LYS A 148 20.77 -19.43 18.58
CA LYS A 148 22.10 -18.92 18.19
C LYS A 148 22.00 -17.74 17.24
N PHE A 149 21.12 -17.82 16.25
CA PHE A 149 20.85 -16.72 15.33
C PHE A 149 20.38 -15.48 16.08
N LEU A 150 19.35 -15.58 16.94
CA LEU A 150 18.86 -14.44 17.72
C LEU A 150 19.92 -13.82 18.64
N PHE A 151 20.87 -14.62 19.13
CA PHE A 151 22.01 -14.12 19.92
C PHE A 151 23.05 -13.40 19.06
N SER A 152 23.44 -13.99 17.93
CA SER A 152 24.49 -13.45 17.06
C SER A 152 23.99 -12.41 16.06
N PHE A 153 22.68 -12.21 15.96
CA PHE A 153 22.09 -11.30 14.99
C PHE A 153 22.35 -9.85 15.40
N GLU A 154 23.38 -9.28 14.79
CA GLU A 154 23.68 -7.86 14.81
C GLU A 154 23.35 -7.27 13.44
N SER A 155 22.17 -6.66 13.35
CA SER A 155 21.80 -5.87 12.18
C SER A 155 22.35 -4.45 12.30
N LYS A 156 22.78 -3.88 11.17
CA LYS A 156 23.07 -2.45 11.05
C LYS A 156 21.80 -1.60 11.22
N ASP A 157 20.64 -2.20 10.97
CA ASP A 157 19.32 -1.61 11.22
C ASP A 157 18.71 -2.16 12.52
N PRO A 158 18.60 -1.35 13.59
CA PRO A 158 17.96 -1.74 14.85
C PRO A 158 16.51 -2.21 14.67
N LYS A 159 15.78 -1.69 13.68
CA LYS A 159 14.38 -2.07 13.40
C LYS A 159 14.28 -3.51 12.95
N LEU A 160 15.20 -3.96 12.09
CA LEU A 160 15.26 -5.34 11.64
C LEU A 160 15.52 -6.31 12.79
N LYS A 161 16.37 -5.94 13.75
CA LYS A 161 16.61 -6.76 14.95
C LYS A 161 15.33 -6.91 15.79
N VAL A 162 14.60 -5.82 15.99
CA VAL A 162 13.32 -5.85 16.73
C VAL A 162 12.29 -6.70 15.99
N GLU A 163 12.20 -6.59 14.66
CA GLU A 163 11.30 -7.43 13.85
C GLU A 163 11.62 -8.93 13.99
N MET A 164 12.90 -9.32 13.91
CA MET A 164 13.29 -10.73 14.11
C MET A 164 12.87 -11.26 15.48
N LEU A 165 13.07 -10.45 16.53
CA LEU A 165 12.68 -10.82 17.89
C LEU A 165 11.16 -10.96 18.03
N GLN A 166 10.38 -10.09 17.39
CA GLN A 166 8.92 -10.17 17.41
C GLN A 166 8.37 -11.38 16.70
N ARG A 167 8.99 -11.77 15.59
CA ARG A 167 8.66 -13.04 14.93
C ARG A 167 9.01 -14.23 15.81
N ALA A 168 10.15 -14.21 16.48
CA ALA A 168 10.52 -15.25 17.44
C ALA A 168 9.59 -15.35 18.66
N LEU A 169 8.89 -14.27 19.04
CA LEU A 169 7.83 -14.32 20.06
C LEU A 169 6.59 -15.12 19.61
N GLN A 170 6.42 -15.35 18.32
CA GLN A 170 5.33 -16.13 17.74
C GLN A 170 5.74 -17.60 17.46
N ASP A 171 6.94 -18.01 17.87
CA ASP A 171 7.45 -19.38 17.65
C ASP A 171 6.66 -20.41 18.48
N GLU A 172 6.66 -21.67 18.07
CA GLU A 172 6.05 -22.76 18.84
C GLU A 172 6.92 -23.19 20.04
N ASN A 173 8.24 -22.96 19.96
CA ASN A 173 9.17 -23.34 21.00
C ASN A 173 9.21 -22.33 22.15
N THR A 174 8.87 -22.79 23.36
CA THR A 174 8.83 -21.96 24.57
C THR A 174 10.17 -21.33 24.96
N GLU A 175 11.29 -22.01 24.69
CA GLU A 175 12.63 -21.46 24.96
C GLU A 175 12.98 -20.32 24.00
N VAL A 176 12.59 -20.44 22.72
CA VAL A 176 12.77 -19.40 21.71
C VAL A 176 11.92 -18.18 22.06
N ILE A 177 10.65 -18.38 22.43
CA ILE A 177 9.78 -17.30 22.93
C ILE A 177 10.41 -16.62 24.16
N HIS A 178 10.82 -17.39 25.16
CA HIS A 178 11.38 -16.84 26.40
C HIS A 178 12.65 -16.01 26.14
N TYR A 179 13.50 -16.51 25.24
CA TYR A 179 14.70 -15.80 24.82
C TYR A 179 14.36 -14.47 24.12
N ALA A 180 13.46 -14.52 23.13
CA ALA A 180 13.03 -13.34 22.41
C ALA A 180 12.42 -12.29 23.36
N ALA A 181 11.58 -12.72 24.31
CA ALA A 181 11.00 -11.85 25.32
C ALA A 181 12.06 -11.20 26.22
N THR A 182 13.10 -11.95 26.61
CA THR A 182 14.19 -11.43 27.43
C THR A 182 14.97 -10.34 26.71
N GLU A 183 15.30 -10.55 25.43
CA GLU A 183 16.02 -9.56 24.63
C GLU A 183 15.16 -8.32 24.32
N VAL A 184 13.87 -8.50 24.01
CA VAL A 184 12.93 -7.38 23.85
C VAL A 184 12.83 -6.54 25.13
N ASN A 185 12.65 -7.19 26.29
CA ASN A 185 12.58 -6.49 27.58
C ASN A 185 13.87 -5.73 27.91
N LYS A 186 15.03 -6.28 27.55
CA LYS A 186 16.32 -5.62 27.73
C LYS A 186 16.46 -4.37 26.87
N LEU A 187 16.00 -4.43 25.61
CA LEU A 187 15.97 -3.26 24.72
C LEU A 187 15.02 -2.19 25.26
N ASP A 188 13.81 -2.60 25.67
CA ASP A 188 12.78 -1.72 26.23
C ASP A 188 13.27 -0.99 27.48
N ALA A 189 13.76 -1.75 28.47
CA ALA A 189 14.30 -1.21 29.71
C ALA A 189 15.51 -0.28 29.46
N GLY A 190 16.39 -0.64 28.52
CA GLY A 190 17.54 0.19 28.17
C GLY A 190 17.16 1.54 27.55
N ILE A 191 16.09 1.61 26.77
CA ILE A 191 15.56 2.88 26.24
C ILE A 191 14.92 3.69 27.36
N GLN A 192 14.08 3.08 28.19
CA GLN A 192 13.41 3.75 29.31
C GLN A 192 14.42 4.30 30.33
N GLU A 193 15.49 3.56 30.62
CA GLU A 193 16.56 4.02 31.50
C GLU A 193 17.25 5.27 30.93
N LYS A 194 17.57 5.28 29.63
CA LYS A 194 18.16 6.46 28.97
C LYS A 194 17.25 7.67 29.04
N ILE A 195 15.95 7.48 28.80
CA ILE A 195 14.93 8.54 28.92
C ILE A 195 14.93 9.09 30.36
N ASN A 196 14.80 8.21 31.35
CA ASN A 196 14.77 8.58 32.77
C ASN A 196 16.03 9.32 33.22
N ASN A 197 17.21 8.91 32.72
CA ASN A 197 18.47 9.55 33.06
C ASN A 197 18.54 10.99 32.53
N ILE A 198 18.08 11.23 31.30
CA ILE A 198 18.08 12.58 30.72
C ILE A 198 16.98 13.45 31.36
N GLU A 199 15.82 12.88 31.67
CA GLU A 199 14.77 13.61 32.42
C GLU A 199 15.28 14.04 33.81
N LYS A 200 16.03 13.19 34.52
CA LYS A 200 16.67 13.54 35.80
C LYS A 200 17.77 14.60 35.64
N GLU A 201 18.55 14.54 34.57
CA GLU A 201 19.57 15.54 34.24
C GLU A 201 18.92 16.91 34.00
N LYS A 202 17.85 16.94 33.20
CA LYS A 202 17.07 18.15 32.91
C LYS A 202 16.49 18.83 34.15
N ILE A 203 16.01 18.07 35.14
CA ILE A 203 15.45 18.64 36.39
C ILE A 203 16.52 19.40 37.20
N LYS A 204 17.78 18.98 37.12
CA LYS A 204 18.89 19.58 37.87
C LYS A 204 19.54 20.75 37.13
N GLU A 205 19.28 20.86 35.83
CA GLU A 205 19.87 21.89 34.99
C GLU A 205 19.10 23.21 35.14
N THR A 206 19.84 24.31 35.15
CA THR A 206 19.30 25.68 35.23
C THR A 206 19.68 26.54 34.03
N ASP A 207 20.69 26.13 33.25
CA ASP A 207 21.04 26.77 32.00
C ASP A 207 19.99 26.45 30.91
N LYS A 208 19.41 27.53 30.37
CA LYS A 208 18.40 27.45 29.31
C LYS A 208 18.92 26.81 28.03
N GLU A 209 20.20 27.00 27.67
CA GLU A 209 20.75 26.40 26.44
C GLU A 209 21.01 24.90 26.60
N GLU A 210 21.45 24.46 27.78
CA GLU A 210 21.59 23.03 28.07
C GLU A 210 20.24 22.33 28.17
N ILE A 211 19.23 22.97 28.78
CA ILE A 211 17.85 22.45 28.79
C ILE A 211 17.34 22.20 27.36
N LYS A 212 17.59 23.11 26.41
CA LYS A 212 17.19 22.92 25.00
C LYS A 212 17.88 21.71 24.36
N LYS A 213 19.18 21.52 24.63
CA LYS A 213 19.92 20.36 24.12
C LYS A 213 19.37 19.06 24.71
N LEU A 214 19.05 19.05 25.99
CA LEU A 214 18.44 17.91 26.67
C LEU A 214 17.04 17.61 26.12
N ASP A 215 16.23 18.64 25.83
CA ASP A 215 14.91 18.49 25.19
C ASP A 215 15.02 17.85 23.81
N TYR A 216 15.99 18.29 23.00
CA TYR A 216 16.24 17.71 21.68
C TYR A 216 16.73 16.26 21.78
N LYS A 217 17.57 15.95 22.76
CA LYS A 217 18.08 14.59 23.03
C LYS A 217 16.96 13.65 23.48
N ILE A 218 16.08 14.12 24.38
CA ILE A 218 14.88 13.40 24.82
C ILE A 218 13.99 13.13 23.61
N PHE A 219 13.67 14.15 22.82
CA PHE A 219 12.87 14.00 21.61
C PHE A 219 13.42 12.91 20.67
N LYS A 220 14.72 12.95 20.36
CA LYS A 220 15.35 11.94 19.50
C LYS A 220 15.23 10.53 20.04
N LEU A 221 15.33 10.34 21.36
CA LEU A 221 15.12 9.03 21.98
C LEU A 221 13.67 8.56 21.90
N TYR A 222 12.72 9.43 22.21
CA TYR A 222 11.28 9.10 22.08
C TYR A 222 10.92 8.75 20.64
N LYS A 223 11.39 9.54 19.67
CA LYS A 223 11.21 9.24 18.24
C LYS A 223 11.82 7.88 17.86
N SER A 224 13.08 7.64 18.24
CA SER A 224 13.73 6.36 17.99
C SER A 224 12.99 5.17 18.61
N TYR A 225 12.36 5.37 19.77
CA TYR A 225 11.59 4.33 20.45
C TYR A 225 10.29 4.02 19.71
N VAL A 226 9.57 5.05 19.27
CA VAL A 226 8.39 4.92 18.41
C VAL A 226 8.74 4.23 17.09
N ASP A 227 9.86 4.60 16.46
CA ASP A 227 10.29 4.06 15.16
C ASP A 227 10.92 2.65 15.26
N SER A 228 11.28 2.21 16.48
CA SER A 228 12.00 0.95 16.72
C SER A 228 11.16 -0.30 16.41
N GLY A 229 9.84 -0.17 16.39
CA GLY A 229 8.92 -1.30 16.31
C GLY A 229 8.65 -1.98 17.65
N LEU A 230 9.32 -1.63 18.76
CA LEU A 230 9.12 -2.28 20.07
C LEU A 230 7.71 -2.06 20.66
N LEU A 231 7.04 -0.98 20.25
CA LEU A 231 5.76 -0.55 20.78
C LEU A 231 4.62 -0.91 19.83
N PHE A 232 3.48 -1.33 20.40
CA PHE A 232 2.28 -1.68 19.64
C PHE A 232 0.99 -1.17 20.28
N GLY A 233 -0.05 -1.04 19.46
CA GLY A 233 -1.40 -0.70 19.89
C GLY A 233 -1.45 0.60 20.70
N GLU A 234 -2.18 0.57 21.81
CA GLU A 234 -2.37 1.74 22.68
C GLU A 234 -1.07 2.29 23.27
N ILE A 235 -0.08 1.41 23.52
CA ILE A 235 1.21 1.85 24.05
C ILE A 235 1.96 2.65 22.98
N LEU A 236 1.98 2.18 21.73
CA LEU A 236 2.55 2.93 20.61
C LEU A 236 1.86 4.29 20.47
N ASN A 237 0.52 4.32 20.44
CA ASN A 237 -0.27 5.55 20.33
C ASN A 237 0.08 6.54 21.45
N PHE A 238 0.23 6.06 22.70
CA PHE A 238 0.61 6.88 23.83
C PHE A 238 1.98 7.55 23.62
N TYR A 239 3.01 6.77 23.28
CA TYR A 239 4.36 7.30 23.08
C TYR A 239 4.46 8.18 21.84
N GLN A 240 3.73 7.86 20.79
CA GLN A 240 3.56 8.67 19.60
C GLN A 240 3.00 10.06 19.92
N ASN A 241 1.90 10.13 20.69
CA ASN A 241 1.30 11.39 21.13
C ASN A 241 2.23 12.18 22.06
N LYS A 242 2.92 11.50 22.98
CA LYS A 242 3.94 12.12 23.83
C LYS A 242 5.09 12.71 23.01
N THR A 243 5.53 12.00 21.97
CA THR A 243 6.58 12.47 21.05
C THR A 243 6.13 13.72 20.29
N LEU A 244 4.88 13.76 19.81
CA LEU A 244 4.30 14.95 19.19
C LEU A 244 4.25 16.14 20.16
N GLU A 245 3.88 15.92 21.42
CA GLU A 245 3.83 16.97 22.43
C GLU A 245 5.22 17.57 22.68
N ILE A 246 6.25 16.72 22.82
CA ILE A 246 7.64 17.17 22.95
C ILE A 246 8.07 17.96 21.71
N LEU A 247 7.74 17.48 20.51
CA LEU A 247 8.04 18.16 19.25
C LEU A 247 7.38 19.54 19.14
N LYS A 248 6.15 19.72 19.64
CA LYS A 248 5.47 21.02 19.67
C LYS A 248 6.17 22.02 20.59
N ASN A 249 6.73 21.54 21.70
CA ASN A 249 7.42 22.39 22.68
C ASN A 249 8.91 22.63 22.36
N LEU A 250 9.48 21.89 21.42
CA LEU A 250 10.87 22.03 21.00
C LEU A 250 11.17 23.40 20.37
N GLN A 251 12.31 24.00 20.74
CA GLN A 251 12.81 25.24 20.14
C GLN A 251 13.67 24.94 18.90
N ILE A 252 13.00 24.57 17.81
CA ILE A 252 13.61 24.27 16.51
C ILE A 252 12.97 25.12 15.41
N SER A 253 13.62 25.20 14.25
CA SER A 253 13.10 25.90 13.08
C SER A 253 11.76 25.30 12.61
N GLU A 254 10.90 26.12 11.98
CA GLU A 254 9.63 25.65 11.41
C GLU A 254 9.85 24.51 10.41
N LYS A 255 10.84 24.66 9.52
CA LYS A 255 11.20 23.66 8.52
C LYS A 255 11.61 22.31 9.13
N GLU A 256 12.40 22.34 10.21
CA GLU A 256 12.83 21.14 10.93
C GLU A 256 11.66 20.49 11.69
N ARG A 257 10.77 21.30 12.28
CA ARG A 257 9.57 20.81 12.93
C ARG A 257 8.63 20.10 11.96
N GLU A 258 8.37 20.71 10.80
CA GLU A 258 7.57 20.09 9.74
C GLU A 258 8.17 18.76 9.28
N PHE A 259 9.51 18.65 9.25
CA PHE A 259 10.19 17.43 8.81
C PHE A 259 9.89 16.29 9.78
N PHE A 260 10.09 16.55 11.08
CA PHE A 260 9.79 15.58 12.12
C PHE A 260 8.30 15.25 12.24
N LEU A 261 7.41 16.22 11.98
CA LEU A 261 5.97 15.96 11.95
C LEU A 261 5.61 14.99 10.82
N ILE A 262 6.19 15.16 9.62
CA ILE A 262 5.99 14.23 8.49
C ILE A 262 6.47 12.83 8.87
N GLU A 263 7.67 12.69 9.45
CA GLU A 263 8.19 11.38 9.85
C GLU A 263 7.32 10.70 10.91
N LEU A 264 6.78 11.45 11.88
CA LEU A 264 5.89 10.90 12.90
C LEU A 264 4.53 10.51 12.31
N TYR A 265 3.91 11.38 11.52
CA TYR A 265 2.59 11.12 10.95
C TYR A 265 2.60 10.00 9.91
N GLU A 266 3.73 9.74 9.24
CA GLU A 266 3.87 8.62 8.31
C GLU A 266 3.54 7.26 8.96
N ASN A 267 3.76 7.14 10.27
CA ASN A 267 3.54 5.92 11.05
C ASN A 267 2.29 6.00 11.96
N MET A 268 1.46 7.04 11.80
CA MET A 268 0.23 7.23 12.57
C MET A 268 -1.01 6.96 11.73
N SER A 269 -2.14 6.66 12.39
CA SER A 269 -3.43 6.46 11.72
C SER A 269 -4.09 7.73 11.18
N ASN A 270 -3.47 8.90 11.33
CA ASN A 270 -4.06 10.18 10.95
C ASN A 270 -3.66 10.59 9.53
N GLU A 271 -4.29 9.94 8.55
CA GLU A 271 -3.96 10.07 7.14
C GLU A 271 -4.27 11.46 6.56
N SER A 272 -5.33 12.12 7.05
CA SER A 272 -5.72 13.45 6.57
C SER A 272 -4.71 14.52 6.96
N ASP A 273 -4.26 14.51 8.22
CA ASP A 273 -3.27 15.48 8.68
C ASP A 273 -1.91 15.24 8.03
N TYR A 274 -1.56 13.98 7.78
CA TYR A 274 -0.36 13.61 7.02
C TYR A 274 -0.40 14.15 5.59
N GLU A 275 -1.51 13.94 4.88
CA GLU A 275 -1.68 14.41 3.50
C GLU A 275 -1.58 15.95 3.41
N ASN A 276 -2.27 16.66 4.31
CA ASN A 276 -2.24 18.12 4.33
C ASN A 276 -0.83 18.64 4.59
N LEU A 277 -0.11 18.05 5.54
CA LEU A 277 1.26 18.44 5.87
C LEU A 277 2.22 18.23 4.70
N LEU A 278 2.07 17.13 3.95
CA LEU A 278 2.86 16.87 2.74
C LEU A 278 2.57 17.94 1.67
N LYS A 279 1.30 18.23 1.38
CA LYS A 279 0.91 19.25 0.39
C LYS A 279 1.44 20.63 0.75
N ASP A 280 1.29 21.03 2.02
CA ASP A 280 1.76 22.31 2.52
C ASP A 280 3.28 22.43 2.36
N ARG A 281 4.03 21.40 2.74
CA ARG A 281 5.50 21.41 2.61
C ARG A 281 5.98 21.42 1.16
N ILE A 282 5.32 20.65 0.28
CA ILE A 282 5.60 20.67 -1.16
C ILE A 282 5.37 22.07 -1.72
N SER A 283 4.28 22.74 -1.32
CA SER A 283 4.00 24.10 -1.77
C SER A 283 5.03 25.13 -1.31
N LYS A 284 5.62 24.94 -0.11
CA LYS A 284 6.61 25.84 0.48
C LYS A 284 8.02 25.65 -0.09
N TYR A 285 8.46 24.41 -0.29
CA TYR A 285 9.87 24.09 -0.55
C TYR A 285 10.15 23.28 -1.83
N SER A 286 9.12 22.71 -2.47
CA SER A 286 9.24 21.88 -3.68
C SER A 286 10.29 20.75 -3.58
N GLU A 287 10.46 20.18 -2.38
CA GLU A 287 11.46 19.13 -2.10
C GLU A 287 11.07 17.81 -2.76
N SER A 288 11.96 17.27 -3.61
CA SER A 288 11.74 16.00 -4.33
C SER A 288 11.37 14.84 -3.39
N GLU A 289 12.06 14.70 -2.26
CA GLU A 289 11.81 13.65 -1.27
C GLU A 289 10.37 13.67 -0.73
N ILE A 290 9.82 14.86 -0.47
CA ILE A 290 8.47 15.03 0.07
C ILE A 290 7.42 14.75 -1.00
N ILE A 291 7.70 15.14 -2.25
CA ILE A 291 6.87 14.77 -3.41
C ILE A 291 6.82 13.26 -3.53
N THR A 292 7.96 12.56 -3.43
CA THR A 292 8.01 11.10 -3.45
C THR A 292 7.21 10.48 -2.30
N LYS A 293 7.30 11.01 -1.07
CA LYS A 293 6.46 10.56 0.06
C LYS A 293 4.97 10.75 -0.20
N TYR A 294 4.57 11.86 -0.81
CA TYR A 294 3.18 12.12 -1.19
C TYR A 294 2.66 11.17 -2.28
N LEU A 295 3.46 10.89 -3.32
CA LEU A 295 3.09 9.90 -4.32
C LEU A 295 2.96 8.49 -3.72
N LYS A 296 3.87 8.10 -2.81
CA LYS A 296 3.76 6.84 -2.04
C LYS A 296 2.49 6.79 -1.20
N PHE A 297 2.11 7.91 -0.58
CA PHE A 297 0.86 8.00 0.17
C PHE A 297 -0.36 7.76 -0.72
N LEU A 298 -0.46 8.45 -1.87
CA LEU A 298 -1.56 8.26 -2.82
C LEU A 298 -1.65 6.81 -3.33
N TYR A 299 -0.49 6.16 -3.54
CA TYR A 299 -0.42 4.76 -3.91
C TYR A 299 -1.02 3.85 -2.84
N ARG A 300 -0.59 4.00 -1.58
CA ARG A 300 -1.13 3.23 -0.44
C ARG A 300 -2.65 3.42 -0.28
N GLN A 301 -3.16 4.60 -0.62
CA GLN A 301 -4.58 4.94 -0.57
C GLN A 301 -5.37 4.51 -1.82
N ASN A 302 -4.74 3.84 -2.79
CA ASN A 302 -5.35 3.45 -4.07
C ASN A 302 -5.90 4.63 -4.90
N ARG A 303 -5.37 5.86 -4.71
CA ARG A 303 -5.79 7.09 -5.40
C ARG A 303 -5.00 7.31 -6.68
N PHE A 304 -5.06 6.33 -7.59
CA PHE A 304 -4.19 6.26 -8.78
C PHE A 304 -4.37 7.41 -9.78
N GLU A 305 -5.61 7.86 -10.01
CA GLU A 305 -5.86 8.97 -10.95
C GLU A 305 -5.21 10.28 -10.47
N GLU A 306 -5.34 10.56 -9.18
CA GLU A 306 -4.76 11.72 -8.53
C GLU A 306 -3.24 11.63 -8.48
N LEU A 307 -2.70 10.43 -8.25
CA LEU A 307 -1.27 10.13 -8.31
C LEU A 307 -0.67 10.47 -9.67
N ILE A 308 -1.30 10.03 -10.76
CA ILE A 308 -0.83 10.30 -12.12
C ILE A 308 -0.88 11.81 -12.42
N ASN A 309 -1.97 12.47 -12.02
CA ASN A 309 -2.13 13.91 -12.22
C ASN A 309 -1.07 14.73 -11.47
N GLU A 310 -0.82 14.40 -10.21
CA GLU A 310 0.19 15.07 -9.39
C GLU A 310 1.61 14.77 -9.88
N TYR A 311 1.91 13.53 -10.31
CA TYR A 311 3.20 13.20 -10.93
C TYR A 311 3.49 14.06 -12.16
N ARG A 312 2.54 14.14 -13.11
CA ARG A 312 2.67 14.97 -14.33
C ARG A 312 2.86 16.45 -14.01
N LYS A 313 2.24 16.93 -12.94
CA LYS A 313 2.38 18.32 -12.48
C LYS A 313 3.79 18.60 -11.98
N TYR A 314 4.38 17.71 -11.17
CA TYR A 314 5.73 17.90 -10.63
C TYR A 314 6.85 17.63 -11.66
N GLU A 315 6.63 16.70 -12.59
CA GLU A 315 7.54 16.46 -13.72
C GLU A 315 7.71 17.73 -14.58
N LYS A 316 6.60 18.41 -14.90
CA LYS A 316 6.61 19.67 -15.67
C LYS A 316 7.26 20.84 -14.94
N MET A 317 7.40 20.77 -13.62
CA MET A 317 8.05 21.81 -12.81
C MET A 317 9.59 21.75 -12.86
N GLY A 318 10.18 20.85 -13.66
CA GLY A 318 11.64 20.77 -13.85
C GLY A 318 12.39 20.11 -12.70
N ASN A 319 11.68 19.42 -11.81
CA ASN A 319 12.27 18.59 -10.77
C ASN A 319 12.76 17.25 -11.38
N SER A 320 13.83 17.31 -12.17
CA SER A 320 14.53 16.16 -12.77
C SER A 320 15.13 15.16 -11.75
N GLN A 321 14.94 15.41 -10.45
CA GLN A 321 15.37 14.56 -9.33
C GLN A 321 14.20 13.83 -8.66
N ILE A 322 12.96 13.96 -9.16
CA ILE A 322 11.88 13.08 -8.71
C ILE A 322 12.19 11.72 -9.30
N GLU A 323 12.79 10.85 -8.49
CA GLU A 323 12.92 9.44 -8.82
C GLU A 323 11.55 8.93 -9.23
N LYS A 324 11.43 8.49 -10.49
CA LYS A 324 10.24 7.84 -10.99
C LYS A 324 9.93 6.69 -10.02
N PRO A 325 8.80 6.76 -9.28
CA PRO A 325 8.62 5.84 -8.17
C PRO A 325 8.50 4.39 -8.65
N VAL A 326 9.33 3.49 -8.11
CA VAL A 326 9.38 2.04 -8.43
C VAL A 326 8.00 1.36 -8.36
N PHE A 327 7.11 1.80 -7.46
CA PHE A 327 5.75 1.24 -7.35
C PHE A 327 4.83 1.56 -8.53
N LEU A 328 5.16 2.56 -9.38
CA LEU A 328 4.45 2.75 -10.66
C LEU A 328 4.76 1.63 -11.65
N GLU A 329 5.87 0.91 -11.46
CA GLU A 329 6.26 -0.25 -12.27
C GLU A 329 5.50 -1.53 -11.82
N GLU A 330 5.11 -1.61 -10.55
CA GLU A 330 4.26 -2.70 -10.02
C GLU A 330 2.81 -2.63 -10.52
N ILE A 331 2.26 -1.42 -10.72
CA ILE A 331 0.93 -1.21 -11.32
C ILE A 331 0.91 -1.62 -12.81
N LEU A 332 2.08 -1.71 -13.43
CA LEU A 332 2.28 -1.90 -14.86
C LEU A 332 2.46 -3.36 -15.30
N LEU A 333 2.63 -4.30 -14.36
CA LEU A 333 2.61 -5.74 -14.65
C LEU A 333 1.17 -6.23 -14.74
#